data_AF-A0A6P6WD74-F1
#
_entry.id   AF-A0A6P6WD74-F1
#
_cell.length_a   1.000
_cell.length_b   1.000
_cell.length_c   1.000
_cell.angle_alpha   90.00
_cell.angle_beta   90.00
_cell.angle_gamma   90.00
#
_symmetry.space_group_name_H-M   'P 1'
#
loop_
_entity.id
_entity.type
_entity.pdbx_description
1 polymer ?
#
loop_
_entity_poly.entity_id
_entity_poly.type
_entity_poly.pdbx_seq_one_letter_code
_entity_poly.pdbx_strand_id
1 'polypeptide(L)'
;MDRWTGILKVPLHPNSSSFYRVAASLCIFSSTKTLAVPSANAIFFNGDQVEGTGNFVIERLSDVQKIAEILVSKFGSTINAWVIEANTFNGPFAVYKDFIPTVNLDGEPQSYNATGLPASSSIVLLLSNCLKEQAKSSMLGGQPYQAAPSASCSFKQKTLFLGFSKGGTVLNQLLTELGSMEVQPTVAIASEENYDG
;
A
#
# COMPACT_ATOMS: atom_id res chain seq x y z
N MET A 1 -21.41 1.79 0.31
CA MET A 1 -20.14 1.45 0.98
C MET A 1 -19.56 2.76 1.44
N ASP A 2 -19.36 2.92 2.74
CA ASP A 2 -18.78 4.14 3.30
C ASP A 2 -17.25 4.02 3.25
N ARG A 3 -16.55 5.07 3.68
CA ARG A 3 -15.10 5.08 3.74
C ARG A 3 -14.59 5.59 5.07
N TRP A 4 -13.58 4.91 5.60
CA TRP A 4 -12.72 5.47 6.64
C TRP A 4 -11.54 6.17 5.96
N THR A 5 -11.21 7.38 6.40
CA THR A 5 -10.07 8.14 5.90
C THR A 5 -9.27 8.69 7.05
N GLY A 6 -7.95 8.58 6.98
CA GLY A 6 -7.07 9.09 8.03
C GLY A 6 -5.59 8.93 7.68
N ILE A 7 -4.75 9.60 8.45
CA ILE A 7 -3.29 9.46 8.40
C ILE A 7 -2.86 8.62 9.59
N LEU A 8 -2.18 7.51 9.32
CA LEU A 8 -1.63 6.60 10.32
C LEU A 8 -0.12 6.84 10.44
N LYS A 9 0.38 6.82 11.68
CA LYS A 9 1.82 6.72 11.97
C LYS A 9 2.12 5.29 12.35
N VAL A 10 2.83 4.57 11.49
CA VAL A 10 2.93 3.11 11.57
C VAL A 10 4.40 2.68 11.66
N PRO A 11 4.81 1.97 12.72
CA PRO A 11 6.14 1.38 12.75
C PRO A 11 6.17 0.16 11.82
N LEU A 12 7.25 0.03 11.04
CA LEU A 12 7.41 -1.13 10.18
C LEU A 12 7.81 -2.37 10.99
N HIS A 13 8.84 -2.23 11.83
CA HIS A 13 9.33 -3.28 12.71
C HIS A 13 8.93 -3.03 14.16
N PRO A 14 8.72 -4.11 14.95
CA PRO A 14 8.50 -3.99 16.39
C PRO A 14 9.65 -3.21 17.05
N ASN A 15 9.33 -2.26 17.93
CA ASN A 15 10.29 -1.43 18.65
C ASN A 15 11.10 -0.42 17.81
N SER A 16 10.74 -0.19 16.55
CA SER A 16 11.32 0.92 15.80
C SER A 16 10.91 2.26 16.40
N SER A 17 11.86 3.19 16.50
CA SER A 17 11.59 4.60 16.81
C SER A 17 11.16 5.40 15.58
N SER A 18 11.31 4.84 14.37
CA SER A 18 10.87 5.46 13.12
C SER A 18 9.47 4.97 12.72
N PHE A 19 8.70 5.89 12.14
CA PHE A 19 7.33 5.64 11.73
C PHE A 19 7.12 6.09 10.29
N TYR A 20 6.37 5.30 9.54
CA TYR A 20 5.84 5.70 8.25
C TYR A 20 4.58 6.52 8.45
N ARG A 21 4.43 7.61 7.70
CA ARG A 21 3.16 8.32 7.56
C ARG A 21 2.42 7.72 6.38
N VAL A 22 1.25 7.13 6.64
CA VAL A 22 0.42 6.50 5.62
C VAL A 22 -0.95 7.13 5.63
N ALA A 23 -1.29 7.87 4.56
CA ALA A 23 -2.66 8.28 4.35
C ALA A 23 -3.44 7.13 3.74
N ALA A 24 -4.54 6.75 4.38
CA ALA A 24 -5.34 5.61 4.00
C ALA A 24 -6.79 6.02 3.79
N SER A 25 -7.40 5.48 2.74
CA SER A 25 -8.83 5.58 2.46
C SER A 25 -9.36 4.18 2.24
N LEU A 26 -10.11 3.66 3.22
CA LEU A 26 -10.50 2.27 3.32
C LEU A 26 -12.00 2.11 3.19
N CYS A 27 -12.42 1.13 2.40
CA CYS A 27 -13.80 0.69 2.28
C CYS A 27 -14.30 0.14 3.62
N ILE A 28 -15.45 0.61 4.07
CA ILE A 28 -16.13 0.10 5.27
C ILE A 28 -17.61 -0.19 4.98
N PHE A 29 -18.18 -1.13 5.72
CA PHE A 29 -19.62 -1.34 5.73
C PHE A 29 -20.30 -0.22 6.49
N SER A 30 -21.28 0.44 5.87
CA SER A 30 -21.95 1.60 6.45
C SER A 30 -22.66 1.28 7.78
N SER A 31 -23.18 0.06 7.92
CA SER A 31 -23.93 -0.41 9.08
C SER A 31 -23.07 -0.77 10.29
N THR A 32 -21.94 -1.44 10.08
CA THR A 32 -21.07 -1.97 11.15
C THR A 32 -19.81 -1.15 11.36
N LYS A 33 -19.50 -0.24 10.43
CA LYS A 33 -18.21 0.50 10.36
C LYS A 33 -16.97 -0.40 10.37
N THR A 34 -17.15 -1.68 10.03
CA THR A 34 -16.05 -2.64 9.85
C THR A 34 -15.50 -2.56 8.44
N LEU A 35 -14.24 -2.98 8.25
CA LEU A 35 -13.60 -3.01 6.95
C LEU A 35 -14.36 -3.91 5.97
N ALA A 36 -14.58 -3.39 4.77
CA ALA A 36 -15.17 -4.11 3.65
C ALA A 36 -14.08 -4.59 2.69
N VAL A 37 -14.35 -5.68 1.99
CA VAL A 37 -13.46 -6.20 0.93
C VAL A 37 -13.52 -5.23 -0.27
N PRO A 38 -12.41 -4.60 -0.67
CA PRO A 38 -12.41 -3.67 -1.78
C PRO A 38 -12.40 -4.42 -3.12
N SER A 39 -12.81 -3.74 -4.19
CA SER A 39 -12.69 -4.27 -5.56
C SER A 39 -11.24 -4.30 -6.07
N ALA A 40 -10.39 -3.41 -5.54
CA ALA A 40 -8.96 -3.34 -5.82
C ALA A 40 -8.24 -2.52 -4.73
N ASN A 41 -6.90 -2.57 -4.71
CA ASN A 41 -6.08 -1.68 -3.91
C ASN A 41 -5.28 -0.75 -4.83
N ALA A 42 -5.12 0.52 -4.45
CA ALA A 42 -4.14 1.44 -5.03
C ALA A 42 -3.12 1.80 -3.95
N ILE A 43 -1.85 1.53 -4.21
CA ILE A 43 -0.74 1.83 -3.31
C ILE A 43 0.19 2.80 -4.02
N PHE A 44 0.37 3.97 -3.43
CA PHE A 44 1.18 5.06 -3.97
C PHE A 44 2.34 5.35 -3.03
N PHE A 45 3.57 5.32 -3.54
CA PHE A 45 4.76 5.75 -2.84
C PHE A 45 5.08 7.20 -3.22
N ASN A 46 5.15 8.07 -2.21
CA ASN A 46 5.45 9.47 -2.43
C ASN A 46 6.93 9.69 -2.78
N GLY A 47 7.20 10.82 -3.40
CA GLY A 47 8.55 11.20 -3.80
C GLY A 47 9.24 12.09 -2.78
N ASP A 48 10.24 12.81 -3.30
CA ASP A 48 10.88 13.92 -2.60
C ASP A 48 9.85 14.98 -2.19
N GLN A 49 10.12 15.65 -1.08
CA GLN A 49 9.28 16.73 -0.58
C GLN A 49 9.45 17.98 -1.44
N VAL A 50 8.32 18.53 -1.87
CA VAL A 50 8.25 19.78 -2.62
C VAL A 50 7.12 20.61 -2.01
N GLU A 51 7.44 21.37 -0.96
CA GLU A 51 6.48 22.22 -0.25
C GLU A 51 6.89 23.69 -0.34
N GLY A 52 5.94 24.61 -0.18
CA GLY A 52 6.22 26.04 -0.14
C GLY A 52 6.54 26.65 -1.50
N THR A 53 6.07 26.03 -2.58
CA THR A 53 6.22 26.52 -3.96
C THR A 53 5.25 27.65 -4.30
N GLY A 54 4.14 27.76 -3.54
CA GLY A 54 3.05 28.70 -3.82
C GLY A 54 2.16 28.28 -5.00
N ASN A 55 2.47 27.16 -5.67
CA ASN A 55 1.65 26.61 -6.73
C ASN A 55 0.58 25.67 -6.14
N PHE A 56 -0.69 26.04 -6.29
CA PHE A 56 -1.80 25.29 -5.70
C PHE A 56 -1.86 23.81 -6.11
N VAL A 57 -1.39 23.45 -7.32
CA VAL A 57 -1.36 22.05 -7.77
C VAL A 57 -0.28 21.29 -7.03
N ILE A 58 0.89 21.88 -6.87
CA ILE A 58 2.02 21.25 -6.17
C ILE A 58 1.64 21.07 -4.70
N GLU A 59 1.17 22.12 -4.01
CA GLU A 59 0.77 22.01 -2.60
C GLU A 59 -0.31 20.93 -2.39
N ARG A 60 -1.28 20.84 -3.32
CA ARG A 60 -2.31 19.80 -3.29
C ARG A 60 -1.75 18.39 -3.51
N LEU A 61 -0.74 18.24 -4.36
CA LEU A 61 -0.09 16.94 -4.63
C LEU A 61 0.99 16.59 -3.61
N SER A 62 1.41 17.53 -2.75
CA SER A 62 2.28 17.26 -1.60
C SER A 62 1.50 16.74 -0.39
N ASP A 63 0.19 17.06 -0.29
CA ASP A 63 -0.68 16.51 0.75
C ASP A 63 -1.07 15.05 0.45
N VAL A 64 -0.51 14.13 1.25
CA VAL A 64 -0.75 12.68 1.15
C VAL A 64 -2.23 12.28 1.26
N GLN A 65 -3.05 13.01 2.03
CA GLN A 65 -4.48 12.74 2.15
C GLN A 65 -5.22 13.18 0.88
N LYS A 66 -4.82 14.31 0.28
CA LYS A 66 -5.35 14.75 -1.03
C LYS A 66 -4.97 13.81 -2.15
N ILE A 67 -3.77 13.24 -2.14
CA ILE A 67 -3.40 12.18 -3.09
C ILE A 67 -4.33 10.97 -2.91
N ALA A 68 -4.61 10.53 -1.68
CA ALA A 68 -5.51 9.40 -1.43
C ALA A 68 -6.94 9.67 -1.96
N GLU A 69 -7.47 10.87 -1.74
CA GLU A 69 -8.75 11.32 -2.32
C GLU A 69 -8.73 11.25 -3.86
N ILE A 70 -7.64 11.72 -4.48
CA ILE A 70 -7.47 11.69 -5.94
C ILE A 70 -7.48 10.24 -6.44
N LEU A 71 -6.73 9.33 -5.82
CA LEU A 71 -6.68 7.92 -6.20
C LEU A 71 -8.08 7.29 -6.20
N VAL A 72 -8.86 7.52 -5.15
CA VAL A 72 -10.25 7.02 -5.05
C VAL A 72 -11.13 7.63 -6.14
N SER A 73 -11.00 8.93 -6.40
CA SER A 73 -11.78 9.59 -7.46
C SER A 73 -11.46 9.07 -8.86
N LYS A 74 -10.21 8.64 -9.09
CA LYS A 74 -9.72 8.16 -10.40
C LYS A 74 -9.98 6.67 -10.63
N PHE A 75 -9.78 5.84 -9.60
CA PHE A 75 -9.84 4.38 -9.72
C PHE A 75 -11.15 3.78 -9.21
N GLY A 76 -12.01 4.58 -8.57
CA GLY A 76 -13.36 4.21 -8.18
C GLY A 76 -13.59 4.17 -6.67
N SER A 77 -14.84 4.37 -6.25
CA SER A 77 -15.24 4.47 -4.84
C SER A 77 -15.17 3.15 -4.06
N THR A 78 -14.95 2.02 -4.74
CA THR A 78 -14.88 0.67 -4.16
C THR A 78 -13.45 0.16 -3.96
N ILE A 79 -12.43 0.98 -4.23
CA ILE A 79 -11.02 0.61 -4.01
C ILE A 79 -10.52 1.07 -2.64
N ASN A 80 -9.55 0.38 -2.05
CA ASN A 80 -8.75 0.93 -0.97
C ASN A 80 -7.60 1.74 -1.56
N ALA A 81 -7.29 2.91 -0.99
CA ALA A 81 -6.15 3.73 -1.38
C ALA A 81 -5.18 3.92 -0.21
N TRP A 82 -3.90 3.77 -0.50
CA TRP A 82 -2.79 3.88 0.45
C TRP A 82 -1.73 4.81 -0.15
N VAL A 83 -1.37 5.88 0.55
CA VAL A 83 -0.32 6.81 0.15
C VAL A 83 0.75 6.78 1.22
N ILE A 84 1.94 6.30 0.86
CA ILE A 84 3.05 6.01 1.76
C ILE A 84 4.13 7.06 1.56
N GLU A 85 4.37 7.86 2.59
CA GLU A 85 5.50 8.78 2.66
C GLU A 85 6.72 8.07 3.25
N ALA A 86 7.92 8.40 2.75
CA ALA A 86 9.17 7.89 3.34
C ALA A 86 9.25 8.23 4.84
N ASN A 87 9.82 7.33 5.64
CA ASN A 87 10.02 7.59 7.07
C ASN A 87 11.25 8.48 7.36
N THR A 88 12.12 8.65 6.36
CA THR A 88 13.41 9.34 6.48
C THR A 88 13.61 10.21 5.25
N PHE A 89 14.10 11.42 5.48
CA PHE A 89 14.47 12.37 4.44
C PHE A 89 15.89 12.90 4.68
N ASN A 90 16.64 13.12 3.59
CA ASN A 90 17.86 13.91 3.60
C ASN A 90 17.60 15.24 2.88
N GLY A 91 17.35 16.31 3.64
CA GLY A 91 16.76 17.51 3.06
C GLY A 91 15.40 17.18 2.41
N PRO A 92 15.16 17.52 1.14
CA PRO A 92 13.92 17.15 0.45
C PRO A 92 13.90 15.69 -0.02
N PHE A 93 15.05 15.00 0.00
CA PHE A 93 15.18 13.70 -0.67
C PHE A 93 14.62 12.56 0.16
N ALA A 94 13.65 11.83 -0.39
CA ALA A 94 13.01 10.69 0.26
C ALA A 94 13.93 9.45 0.25
N VAL A 95 14.02 8.76 1.40
CA VAL A 95 14.89 7.59 1.56
C VAL A 95 14.07 6.35 1.97
N TYR A 96 13.96 5.38 1.05
CA TYR A 96 13.18 4.14 1.24
C TYR A 96 14.03 2.91 1.61
N LYS A 97 14.88 3.06 2.63
CA LYS A 97 15.84 2.02 3.05
C LYS A 97 15.21 0.68 3.49
N ASP A 98 13.96 0.71 3.97
CA ASP A 98 13.29 -0.51 4.42
C ASP A 98 12.69 -1.32 3.26
N PHE A 99 12.58 -0.71 2.07
CA PHE A 99 12.07 -1.36 0.86
C PHE A 99 13.19 -1.70 -0.12
N ILE A 100 14.33 -1.00 -0.03
CA ILE A 100 15.44 -1.10 -0.99
C ILE A 100 16.72 -1.45 -0.22
N PRO A 101 17.37 -2.60 -0.51
CA PRO A 101 18.51 -3.09 0.28
C PRO A 101 19.67 -2.12 0.41
N THR A 102 19.99 -1.39 -0.66
CA THR A 102 21.16 -0.51 -0.72
C THR A 102 20.76 0.85 -1.30
N VAL A 103 20.69 1.85 -0.43
CA VAL A 103 20.45 3.25 -0.79
C VAL A 103 21.55 4.13 -0.24
N ASN A 104 21.94 5.17 -0.98
CA ASN A 104 22.84 6.19 -0.48
C ASN A 104 22.09 7.19 0.44
N LEU A 105 22.79 8.22 0.92
CA LEU A 105 22.21 9.23 1.81
C LEU A 105 21.06 10.03 1.18
N ASP A 106 21.07 10.21 -0.14
CA ASP A 106 20.03 10.91 -0.88
C ASP A 106 18.90 9.97 -1.35
N GLY A 107 18.91 8.71 -0.91
CA GLY A 107 17.89 7.72 -1.24
C GLY A 107 18.02 7.10 -2.64
N GLU A 108 19.15 7.29 -3.32
CA GLU A 108 19.40 6.67 -4.62
C GLU A 108 19.79 5.20 -4.45
N PRO A 109 19.12 4.26 -5.15
CA PRO A 109 19.46 2.85 -5.11
C PRO A 109 20.79 2.61 -5.85
N GLN A 110 21.69 1.83 -5.26
CA GLN A 110 22.90 1.38 -5.97
C GLN A 110 22.57 0.28 -6.99
N SER A 111 21.65 -0.61 -6.63
CA SER A 111 21.11 -1.66 -7.48
C SER A 111 19.77 -2.13 -6.92
N TYR A 112 19.00 -2.85 -7.75
CA TYR A 112 17.83 -3.58 -7.31
C TYR A 112 18.17 -5.08 -7.16
N ASN A 113 17.65 -5.72 -6.12
CA ASN A 113 17.97 -7.11 -5.80
C ASN A 113 16.77 -7.84 -5.21
N ALA A 114 16.32 -8.91 -5.86
CA ALA A 114 15.16 -9.70 -5.43
C ALA A 114 15.41 -10.56 -4.17
N THR A 115 16.66 -10.73 -3.76
CA THR A 115 17.04 -11.59 -2.63
C THR A 115 16.36 -11.13 -1.35
N GLY A 116 15.59 -12.02 -0.72
CA GLY A 116 14.89 -11.73 0.53
C GLY A 116 13.59 -10.93 0.37
N LEU A 117 13.18 -10.60 -0.86
CA LEU A 117 11.91 -9.93 -1.17
C LEU A 117 11.65 -8.65 -0.33
N PRO A 118 12.61 -7.71 -0.26
CA PRO A 118 12.58 -6.59 0.67
C PRO A 118 11.38 -5.65 0.47
N ALA A 119 11.06 -5.25 -0.77
CA ALA A 119 9.95 -4.36 -1.03
C ALA A 119 8.60 -5.05 -0.76
N SER A 120 8.36 -6.23 -1.33
CA SER A 120 7.08 -6.91 -1.15
C SER A 120 6.82 -7.28 0.32
N SER A 121 7.83 -7.79 1.03
CA SER A 121 7.72 -8.10 2.46
C SER A 121 7.42 -6.87 3.30
N SER A 122 8.14 -5.77 3.08
CA SER A 122 7.93 -4.51 3.79
C SER A 122 6.58 -3.88 3.46
N ILE A 123 6.09 -3.98 2.22
CA ILE A 123 4.74 -3.52 1.84
C ILE A 123 3.67 -4.27 2.61
N VAL A 124 3.72 -5.61 2.59
CA VAL A 124 2.74 -6.45 3.28
C VAL A 124 2.77 -6.18 4.79
N LEU A 125 3.96 -6.08 5.37
CA LEU A 125 4.13 -5.77 6.78
C LEU A 125 3.58 -4.39 7.16
N LEU A 126 3.90 -3.36 6.37
CA LEU A 126 3.42 -1.99 6.60
C LEU A 126 1.90 -1.92 6.53
N LEU A 127 1.29 -2.49 5.49
CA LEU A 127 -0.16 -2.48 5.32
C LEU A 127 -0.88 -3.29 6.41
N SER A 128 -0.32 -4.44 6.80
CA SER A 128 -0.82 -5.21 7.95
C SER A 128 -0.81 -4.39 9.24
N ASN A 129 0.28 -3.66 9.48
CA ASN A 129 0.39 -2.79 10.65
C ASN A 129 -0.58 -1.59 10.56
N CYS A 130 -0.79 -1.01 9.37
CA CYS A 130 -1.80 0.04 9.17
C CYS A 130 -3.20 -0.43 9.59
N LEU A 131 -3.59 -1.65 9.18
CA LEU A 131 -4.88 -2.22 9.55
C LEU A 131 -5.01 -2.43 11.07
N LYS A 132 -3.92 -2.85 11.74
CA LYS A 132 -3.88 -2.97 13.20
C LYS A 132 -4.02 -1.61 13.89
N GLU A 133 -3.32 -0.58 13.42
CA GLU A 133 -3.40 0.77 13.99
C GLU A 133 -4.78 1.43 13.77
N GLN A 134 -5.39 1.21 12.61
CA GLN A 134 -6.75 1.67 12.33
C GLN A 134 -7.78 0.95 13.22
N ALA A 135 -7.61 -0.36 13.47
CA ALA A 135 -8.45 -1.10 14.39
C ALA A 135 -8.37 -0.55 15.81
N LYS A 136 -7.15 -0.30 16.33
CA LYS A 136 -6.94 0.33 17.65
C LYS A 136 -7.61 1.70 17.75
N SER A 137 -7.49 2.51 16.70
CA SER A 137 -8.08 3.85 16.64
C SER A 137 -9.62 3.81 16.63
N SER A 138 -10.21 2.76 16.06
CA SER A 138 -11.67 2.55 16.03
C SER A 138 -12.21 2.03 17.37
N MET A 139 -11.42 1.26 18.12
CA MET A 139 -11.78 0.73 19.44
C MET A 139 -11.92 1.82 20.51
N LEU A 140 -11.16 2.92 20.39
CA LEU A 140 -11.32 4.09 21.26
C LEU A 140 -12.69 4.77 21.11
N GLY A 141 -13.44 4.45 20.04
CA GLY A 141 -14.81 4.90 19.78
C GLY A 141 -15.92 3.91 20.16
N GLY A 142 -15.58 2.77 20.79
CA GLY A 142 -16.56 1.95 21.51
C GLY A 142 -17.28 0.82 20.74
N GLN A 143 -16.60 0.02 19.90
CA GLN A 143 -17.08 -1.34 19.56
C GLN A 143 -15.91 -2.31 19.32
N PRO A 144 -15.98 -3.55 19.85
CA PRO A 144 -14.97 -4.58 19.62
C PRO A 144 -14.92 -5.05 18.15
N TYR A 145 -13.73 -5.02 17.54
CA TYR A 145 -13.43 -5.77 16.32
C TYR A 145 -13.79 -7.24 16.52
N GLN A 146 -14.76 -7.72 15.73
CA GLN A 146 -14.81 -9.10 15.30
C GLN A 146 -14.30 -9.15 13.86
N ALA A 147 -13.20 -9.86 13.64
CA ALA A 147 -12.79 -10.24 12.30
C ALA A 147 -13.92 -11.09 11.71
N ALA A 148 -14.60 -10.56 10.69
CA ALA A 148 -15.60 -11.33 9.96
C ALA A 148 -14.91 -12.59 9.38
N PRO A 149 -15.61 -13.75 9.35
CA PRO A 149 -15.03 -14.96 8.80
C PRO A 149 -14.60 -14.68 7.36
N SER A 150 -13.36 -15.06 7.07
CA SER A 150 -12.74 -15.02 5.75
C SER A 150 -13.61 -15.80 4.76
N ALA A 151 -14.50 -15.09 4.06
CA ALA A 151 -15.09 -15.60 2.85
C ALA A 151 -13.93 -15.80 1.86
N SER A 152 -13.72 -17.05 1.44
CA SER A 152 -12.76 -17.42 0.40
C SER A 152 -13.24 -16.84 -0.94
N CYS A 153 -13.07 -15.54 -1.11
CA CYS A 153 -13.28 -14.89 -2.38
C CYS A 153 -12.03 -15.14 -3.24
N SER A 154 -12.12 -16.17 -4.09
CA SER A 154 -11.18 -16.49 -5.18
C SER A 154 -11.18 -15.42 -6.30
N PHE A 155 -11.34 -14.15 -5.93
CA PHE A 155 -11.14 -13.05 -6.87
C PHE A 155 -9.66 -12.69 -6.84
N LYS A 156 -8.98 -12.78 -7.99
CA LYS A 156 -7.69 -12.12 -8.20
C LYS A 156 -7.90 -10.62 -7.94
N GLN A 157 -7.74 -10.19 -6.69
CA GLN A 157 -7.86 -8.80 -6.32
C GLN A 157 -6.73 -8.04 -7.01
N LYS A 158 -7.10 -7.04 -7.81
CA LYS A 158 -6.13 -6.21 -8.52
C LYS A 158 -5.50 -5.23 -7.53
N THR A 159 -4.18 -5.08 -7.61
CA THR A 159 -3.44 -4.06 -6.88
C THR A 159 -2.69 -3.19 -7.87
N LEU A 160 -2.94 -1.90 -7.82
CA LEU A 160 -2.24 -0.88 -8.60
C LEU A 160 -1.11 -0.32 -7.74
N PHE A 161 0.12 -0.41 -8.24
CA PHE A 161 1.27 0.24 -7.63
C PHE A 161 1.62 1.51 -8.41
N LEU A 162 1.81 2.61 -7.69
CA LEU A 162 2.23 3.90 -8.22
C LEU A 162 3.40 4.42 -7.41
N GLY A 163 4.30 5.14 -8.06
CA GLY A 163 5.43 5.79 -7.41
C GLY A 163 5.78 7.06 -8.16
N PHE A 164 6.06 8.13 -7.43
CA PHE A 164 6.51 9.40 -7.99
C PHE A 164 7.89 9.77 -7.45
N SER A 165 8.76 10.34 -8.29
CA SER A 165 10.18 10.59 -7.98
C SER A 165 10.81 9.37 -7.27
N LYS A 166 11.40 9.56 -6.09
CA LYS A 166 11.95 8.50 -5.23
C LYS A 166 10.96 7.40 -4.83
N GLY A 167 9.66 7.65 -4.80
CA GLY A 167 8.67 6.58 -4.61
C GLY A 167 8.67 5.56 -5.74
N GLY A 168 9.09 5.95 -6.95
CA GLY A 168 9.26 5.05 -8.09
C GLY A 168 10.38 4.03 -7.91
N THR A 169 11.38 4.30 -7.06
CA THR A 169 12.47 3.35 -6.82
C THR A 169 12.00 2.13 -6.02
N VAL A 170 10.99 2.30 -5.15
CA VAL A 170 10.31 1.18 -4.47
C VAL A 170 9.59 0.28 -5.48
N LEU A 171 8.96 0.88 -6.50
CA LEU A 171 8.32 0.13 -7.58
C LEU A 171 9.34 -0.67 -8.39
N ASN A 172 10.48 -0.09 -8.73
CA ASN A 172 11.53 -0.79 -9.47
C ASN A 172 12.08 -1.99 -8.68
N GLN A 173 12.27 -1.83 -7.37
CA GLN A 173 12.66 -2.92 -6.49
C GLN A 173 11.58 -4.01 -6.43
N LEU A 174 10.31 -3.63 -6.27
CA LEU A 174 9.18 -4.57 -6.31
C LEU A 174 9.08 -5.32 -7.65
N LEU A 175 9.29 -4.63 -8.79
CA LEU A 175 9.29 -5.26 -10.11
C LEU A 175 10.45 -6.23 -10.28
N THR A 176 11.62 -5.92 -9.71
CA THR A 176 12.78 -6.81 -9.69
C THR A 176 12.46 -8.10 -8.93
N GLU A 177 11.78 -7.99 -7.78
CA GLU A 177 11.30 -9.12 -7.00
C GLU A 177 10.30 -9.96 -7.79
N LEU A 178 9.23 -9.34 -8.31
CA LEU A 178 8.19 -10.04 -9.07
C LEU A 178 8.72 -10.70 -10.34
N GLY A 179 9.65 -10.05 -11.04
CA GLY A 179 10.28 -10.59 -12.25
C GLY A 179 11.22 -11.77 -11.98
N SER A 180 11.68 -11.93 -10.74
CA SER A 180 12.52 -13.06 -10.32
C SER A 180 11.70 -14.26 -9.82
N MET A 181 10.38 -14.14 -9.72
CA MET A 181 9.49 -15.22 -9.29
C MET A 181 9.19 -16.15 -10.47
N GLU A 182 9.36 -17.46 -10.27
CA GLU A 182 8.89 -18.45 -11.24
C GLU A 182 7.36 -18.38 -11.36
N VAL A 183 6.87 -18.16 -12.57
CA VAL A 183 5.43 -18.19 -12.86
C VAL A 183 5.00 -19.65 -12.87
N GLN A 184 4.28 -20.11 -11.83
CA GLN A 184 3.61 -21.41 -11.92
C GLN A 184 2.61 -21.38 -13.08
N PRO A 185 2.66 -22.34 -14.03
CA PRO A 185 1.66 -22.45 -15.08
C PRO A 185 0.29 -22.62 -14.44
N THR A 186 -0.67 -21.80 -14.84
CA THR A 186 -2.08 -22.02 -14.47
C THR A 186 -2.52 -23.29 -15.20
N VAL A 187 -2.55 -24.43 -14.49
CA VAL A 187 -3.12 -25.66 -15.03
C VAL A 187 -4.61 -25.40 -15.25
N ALA A 188 -4.99 -25.17 -16.51
CA ALA A 188 -6.38 -25.22 -16.91
C ALA A 188 -6.83 -26.67 -16.71
N ILE A 189 -7.71 -26.90 -15.73
CA ILE A 189 -8.39 -28.18 -15.58
C ILE A 189 -9.33 -28.28 -16.80
N ALA A 190 -8.89 -29.01 -17.83
CA ALA A 190 -9.76 -29.45 -18.90
C ALA A 190 -10.74 -30.46 -18.28
N SER A 191 -12.03 -30.12 -18.29
CA SER A 191 -13.09 -31.06 -17.99
C SER A 191 -13.16 -32.09 -19.13
N GLU A 192 -12.66 -33.31 -18.89
CA GLU A 192 -12.97 -34.46 -19.73
C GLU A 192 -14.45 -34.83 -19.51
N GLU A 193 -15.30 -34.47 -20.48
CA GLU A 193 -16.61 -35.09 -20.65
C GLU A 193 -16.41 -36.44 -21.35
N ASN A 194 -16.41 -37.53 -20.58
CA ASN A 194 -16.56 -38.88 -21.14
C ASN A 194 -18.04 -39.09 -21.50
N TYR A 195 -18.33 -39.15 -22.79
CA TYR A 195 -19.54 -39.77 -23.32
C TYR A 195 -19.34 -41.29 -23.36
N ASP A 196 -20.04 -42.02 -22.48
CA ASP A 196 -20.25 -43.46 -22.65
C ASP A 196 -21.22 -43.70 -23.82
N GLY A 197 -20.83 -44.58 -24.73
CA GLY A 197 -21.65 -45.13 -25.81
C GLY A 197 -21.71 -46.64 -25.73
#